data_AF-A0A949V780-F1
#
_entry.id   AF-A0A949V780-F1
#
_cell.length_a   1.000
_cell.length_b   1.000
_cell.length_c   1.000
_cell.angle_alpha   90.00
_cell.angle_beta   90.00
_cell.angle_gamma   90.00
#
_symmetry.space_group_name_H-M   'P 1'
#
loop_
_entity.id
_entity.type
_entity.pdbx_description
1 polymer ?
#
loop_
_entity_poly.entity_id
_entity_poly.type
_entity_poly.pdbx_seq_one_letter_code
_entity_poly.pdbx_strand_id
1 'polypeptide(L)'
;MSKVVVRTSDLAGFFDRARSAGRRADQGLALDGSVTLAFEDPQAMFSVLSDARRRLMREVMHESKTIGQLSACLHRKRSAVTKDLMLL
;
A
#
# COMPACT_ATOMS: atom_id res chain seq x y z
N MET A 1 1.53 18.35 -3.21
CA MET A 1 1.56 16.93 -3.66
C MET A 1 0.64 16.14 -2.75
N SER A 2 -0.48 15.64 -3.25
CA SER A 2 -1.44 14.84 -2.47
C SER A 2 -0.84 13.45 -2.23
N LYS A 3 -0.86 12.96 -0.98
CA LYS A 3 -0.35 11.62 -0.65
C LYS A 3 -1.34 10.57 -1.15
N VAL A 4 -0.95 9.71 -2.09
CA VAL A 4 -1.80 8.58 -2.51
C VAL A 4 -1.43 7.35 -1.69
N VAL A 5 -2.43 6.69 -1.09
CA VAL A 5 -2.27 5.42 -0.39
C VAL A 5 -3.08 4.35 -1.09
N VAL A 6 -2.43 3.26 -1.45
CA VAL A 6 -3.05 2.08 -2.05
C VAL A 6 -3.07 0.97 -1.00
N ARG A 7 -4.19 0.29 -0.80
CA ARG A 7 -4.30 -0.80 0.18
C ARG A 7 -5.41 -1.79 -0.15
N THR A 8 -5.39 -2.92 0.53
CA THR A 8 -6.54 -3.82 0.61
C THR A 8 -7.48 -3.38 1.74
N SER A 9 -8.77 -3.32 1.48
CA SER A 9 -9.79 -2.98 2.48
C SER A 9 -11.16 -3.39 1.95
N ASP A 10 -12.03 -3.78 2.86
CA ASP A 10 -13.45 -3.98 2.59
C ASP A 10 -14.26 -2.70 2.82
N LEU A 11 -15.58 -2.81 2.61
CA LEU A 11 -16.54 -1.74 2.81
C LEU A 11 -16.59 -1.24 4.27
N ALA A 12 -16.47 -2.14 5.24
CA ALA A 12 -16.44 -1.76 6.65
C ALA A 12 -15.23 -0.85 6.95
N GLY A 13 -14.04 -1.25 6.49
CA GLY A 13 -12.83 -0.45 6.60
C GLY A 13 -12.92 0.90 5.88
N PHE A 14 -13.68 1.00 4.79
CA PHE A 14 -13.98 2.30 4.16
C PHE A 14 -14.78 3.22 5.09
N PHE A 15 -15.90 2.73 5.64
CA PHE A 15 -16.75 3.52 6.52
C PHE A 15 -16.04 3.91 7.81
N ASP A 16 -15.20 3.05 8.37
CA ASP A 16 -14.40 3.38 9.55
C ASP A 16 -13.47 4.58 9.30
N ARG A 17 -12.84 4.63 8.12
CA ARG A 17 -12.00 5.77 7.72
C ARG A 17 -12.82 7.02 7.47
N ALA A 18 -13.94 6.90 6.77
CA ALA A 18 -14.82 8.03 6.51
C ALA A 18 -15.35 8.64 7.82
N ARG A 19 -15.78 7.80 8.77
CA ARG A 19 -16.22 8.21 10.10
C ARG A 19 -15.09 8.85 10.90
N SER A 20 -13.87 8.28 10.83
CA SER A 20 -12.70 8.88 11.47
C SER A 20 -12.37 10.26 10.90
N ALA A 21 -12.48 10.43 9.58
CA ALA A 21 -12.26 11.72 8.92
C ALA A 21 -13.35 12.73 9.29
N GLY A 22 -14.62 12.32 9.29
CA GLY A 22 -15.76 13.14 9.74
C GLY A 22 -15.57 13.65 11.16
N ARG A 23 -15.26 12.77 12.12
CA ARG A 23 -15.00 13.16 13.51
C ARG A 23 -13.86 14.17 13.66
N ARG A 24 -12.79 14.05 12.86
CA ARG A 24 -11.69 15.03 12.86
C ARG A 24 -12.16 16.38 12.31
N ALA A 25 -12.95 16.37 11.23
CA ALA A 25 -13.53 17.57 10.65
C ALA A 25 -14.46 18.28 11.64
N ASP A 26 -15.32 17.54 12.34
CA ASP A 26 -16.24 18.06 13.36
C ASP A 26 -15.48 18.74 14.52
N GLN A 27 -14.27 18.25 14.84
CA GLN A 27 -13.38 18.82 15.85
C GLN A 27 -12.53 19.99 15.35
N GLY A 28 -12.67 20.40 14.08
CA GLY A 28 -11.85 21.44 13.46
C GLY A 28 -10.39 21.03 13.25
N LEU A 29 -10.07 19.73 13.33
CA LEU A 29 -8.73 19.23 13.10
C LEU A 29 -8.41 19.24 11.60
N ALA A 30 -7.15 19.50 11.26
CA ALA A 30 -6.69 19.41 9.89
C ALA A 30 -6.93 18.01 9.32
N LEU A 31 -7.49 17.94 8.11
CA LEU A 31 -7.62 16.69 7.36
C LEU A 31 -6.37 16.45 6.52
N ASP A 32 -5.90 15.22 6.50
CA ASP A 32 -4.79 14.85 5.62
C ASP A 32 -5.25 14.93 4.16
N GLY A 33 -4.55 15.73 3.35
CA GLY A 33 -4.75 15.85 1.89
C GLY A 33 -4.28 14.60 1.14
N SER A 34 -4.76 13.43 1.57
CA SER A 34 -4.42 12.12 1.05
C SER A 34 -5.59 11.49 0.30
N VAL A 35 -5.29 10.74 -0.74
CA VAL A 35 -6.26 9.94 -1.50
C VAL A 35 -6.00 8.49 -1.18
N THR A 36 -7.01 7.76 -0.71
CA THR A 36 -6.90 6.32 -0.47
C THR A 36 -7.63 5.56 -1.58
N LEU A 37 -6.89 4.71 -2.30
CA LEU A 37 -7.45 3.71 -3.21
C LEU A 37 -7.48 2.37 -2.48
N ALA A 38 -8.67 1.84 -2.27
CA ALA A 38 -8.91 0.58 -1.60
C ALA A 38 -9.42 -0.46 -2.58
N PHE A 39 -8.90 -1.68 -2.48
CA PHE A 39 -9.33 -2.83 -3.26
C PHE A 39 -9.75 -3.95 -2.31
N GLU A 40 -10.88 -4.59 -2.58
CA GLU A 40 -11.29 -5.78 -1.81
C GLU A 40 -10.40 -6.97 -2.16
N ASP A 41 -10.09 -7.13 -3.45
CA ASP A 41 -9.20 -8.16 -3.96
C ASP A 41 -7.74 -7.67 -4.06
N PRO A 42 -6.78 -8.33 -3.37
CA PRO A 42 -5.36 -8.04 -3.51
C PRO A 42 -4.85 -8.15 -4.94
N GLN A 43 -5.43 -9.03 -5.77
CA GLN A 43 -5.02 -9.18 -7.16
C GLN A 43 -5.49 -8.00 -8.02
N ALA A 44 -6.70 -7.48 -7.77
CA ALA A 44 -7.16 -6.22 -8.36
C ALA A 44 -6.26 -5.04 -7.96
N MET A 45 -5.76 -4.98 -6.72
CA MET A 45 -4.80 -3.95 -6.28
C MET A 45 -3.52 -3.95 -7.12
N PHE A 46 -3.06 -5.11 -7.60
CA PHE A 46 -1.87 -5.17 -8.44
C PHE A 46 -2.03 -4.42 -9.76
N SER A 47 -3.24 -4.26 -10.28
CA SER A 47 -3.49 -3.54 -11.52
C SER A 47 -2.97 -2.09 -11.50
N VAL A 48 -2.90 -1.46 -10.33
CA VAL A 48 -2.40 -0.08 -10.18
C VAL A 48 -0.92 0.02 -9.79
N LEU A 49 -0.25 -1.11 -9.56
CA LEU A 49 1.18 -1.16 -9.27
C LEU A 49 2.01 -1.25 -10.55
N SER A 50 3.24 -0.72 -10.52
CA SER A 50 4.24 -0.96 -11.56
C SER A 50 4.68 -2.43 -11.58
N ASP A 51 5.15 -2.91 -12.73
CA ASP A 51 5.59 -4.31 -12.88
C ASP A 51 6.66 -4.72 -11.86
N ALA A 52 7.58 -3.82 -11.51
CA ALA A 52 8.60 -4.07 -10.51
C ALA A 52 7.99 -4.35 -9.11
N ARG A 53 6.92 -3.62 -8.75
CA ARG A 53 6.22 -3.79 -7.47
C ARG A 53 5.30 -5.01 -7.50
N ARG A 54 4.67 -5.33 -8.64
CA ARG A 54 3.91 -6.57 -8.81
C ARG A 54 4.79 -7.80 -8.62
N ARG A 55 5.99 -7.82 -9.21
CA ARG A 55 6.97 -8.91 -9.02
C ARG A 55 7.39 -9.04 -7.55
N LEU A 56 7.67 -7.93 -6.89
CA LEU A 56 7.99 -7.91 -5.46
C LEU A 56 6.86 -8.48 -4.60
N MET A 57 5.62 -8.03 -4.83
CA MET A 57 4.46 -8.50 -4.08
C MET A 57 4.19 -9.99 -4.28
N ARG A 58 4.38 -10.53 -5.50
CA ARG A 58 4.25 -11.98 -5.74
C ARG A 58 5.22 -12.79 -4.90
N GLU A 59 6.48 -12.36 -4.79
CA GLU A 59 7.45 -13.05 -3.94
C GLU A 59 7.09 -12.99 -2.46
N VAL A 60 6.65 -11.82 -1.98
CA VAL A 60 6.26 -11.61 -0.57
C VAL A 60 5.01 -12.40 -0.20
N MET A 61 4.02 -12.47 -1.11
CA MET A 61 2.78 -13.21 -0.87
C MET A 61 2.95 -14.72 -1.02
N HIS A 62 3.94 -15.18 -1.79
CA HIS A 62 4.27 -16.60 -1.87
C HIS A 62 4.94 -17.09 -0.58
N GLU A 63 5.93 -16.36 -0.08
CA GLU A 63 6.65 -16.72 1.15
C GLU A 63 7.28 -15.48 1.78
N SER A 64 7.25 -15.39 3.11
CA SER A 64 7.93 -14.33 3.85
C SER A 64 9.44 -14.45 3.70
N LYS A 65 10.05 -13.55 2.91
CA LYS A 65 11.50 -13.48 2.66
C LYS A 65 12.10 -12.21 3.25
N THR A 66 13.35 -12.28 3.68
CA THR A 66 14.11 -11.09 4.10
C THR A 66 14.41 -10.17 2.91
N ILE A 67 14.68 -8.89 3.16
CA ILE A 67 15.05 -7.92 2.12
C ILE A 67 16.28 -8.40 1.31
N GLY A 68 17.24 -9.09 1.96
CA GLY A 68 18.41 -9.66 1.28
C GLY A 68 18.03 -10.78 0.30
N GLN A 69 17.16 -11.70 0.73
CA GLN A 69 16.66 -12.77 -0.12
C GLN A 69 15.81 -12.24 -1.28
N LEU A 70 14.96 -11.24 -1.05
CA LEU A 70 14.19 -10.56 -2.10
C LEU A 70 15.10 -9.85 -3.10
N SER A 71 16.14 -9.17 -2.61
CA SER A 71 17.15 -8.50 -3.45
C SER A 71 17.86 -9.49 -4.38
N ALA A 72 18.27 -10.65 -3.85
CA ALA A 72 18.90 -11.71 -4.63
C ALA A 72 17.93 -12.34 -5.65
N CYS A 73 16.75 -12.75 -5.21
CA CYS A 73 15.75 -13.42 -6.06
C CYS A 73 15.25 -12.51 -7.19
N LEU A 74 14.95 -11.25 -6.89
CA LEU A 74 14.46 -10.28 -7.86
C LEU A 74 15.57 -9.65 -8.71
N HIS A 75 16.85 -9.94 -8.41
CA HIS A 75 18.01 -9.29 -9.05
C HIS A 75 17.94 -7.75 -8.97
N ARG A 76 17.52 -7.23 -7.81
CA ARG A 76 17.33 -5.79 -7.56
C ARG A 76 18.23 -5.34 -6.42
N LYS A 77 18.68 -4.08 -6.47
CA LYS A 77 19.40 -3.45 -5.35
C LYS A 77 18.54 -3.46 -4.08
N ARG A 78 19.15 -3.81 -2.94
CA ARG A 78 18.49 -3.83 -1.62
C ARG A 78 17.74 -2.54 -1.31
N SER A 79 18.35 -1.37 -1.60
CA SER A 79 17.73 -0.06 -1.36
C SER A 79 16.43 0.16 -2.15
N ALA A 80 16.35 -0.35 -3.37
CA ALA A 80 15.14 -0.24 -4.19
C ALA A 80 14.03 -1.16 -3.66
N VAL A 81 14.38 -2.37 -3.21
CA VAL A 81 13.44 -3.30 -2.57
C VAL A 81 12.91 -2.69 -1.27
N THR A 82 13.79 -2.18 -0.40
CA THR A 82 13.37 -1.50 0.84
C THR A 82 12.45 -0.32 0.55
N LYS A 83 12.79 0.53 -0.42
CA LYS A 83 11.97 1.68 -0.78
C LYS A 83 10.57 1.26 -1.25
N ASP A 84 10.48 0.25 -2.09
CA ASP A 84 9.19 -0.26 -2.57
C ASP A 84 8.38 -0.92 -1.44
N LEU A 85 9.01 -1.67 -0.54
CA LEU A 85 8.33 -2.25 0.63
C LEU A 85 7.81 -1.20 1.60
N MET A 86 8.50 -0.07 1.76
CA MET A 86 8.05 1.05 2.59
C MET A 86 6.92 1.86 1.95
N LEU A 87 6.66 1.67 0.65
CA LEU A 87 5.61 2.36 -0.12
C LEU A 87 4.33 1.52 -0.26
N LEU A 88 4.41 0.22 0.01
CA LEU A 88 3.32 -0.76 -0.02
C LEU A 88 2.70 -0.87 1.37
#